data_AF-A0A955CF08-F1
#
_entry.id   AF-A0A955CF08-F1
#
_cell.length_a   1.000
_cell.length_b   1.000
_cell.length_c   1.000
_cell.angle_alpha   90.00
_cell.angle_beta   90.00
_cell.angle_gamma   90.00
#
_symmetry.space_group_name_H-M   'P 1'
#
loop_
_entity.id
_entity.type
_entity.pdbx_description
1 polymer ?
#
loop_
_entity_poly.entity_id
_entity_poly.type
_entity_poly.pdbx_seq_one_letter_code
_entity_poly.pdbx_strand_id
1 'polypeptide(L)' 'SDTTILSSQACVCDHIGHVVTQMPYALSVALTSILCGTLPIGWGLSIWAVLPLQAAALTAIVYTAGRPIDRA' A
#
# COMPACT_ATOMS: atom_id res chain seq x y z
N SER A 1 17.54 33.59 -7.48
CA SER A 1 18.35 33.05 -8.59
C SER A 1 19.41 32.10 -8.06
N ASP A 2 20.35 32.54 -7.21
CA ASP A 2 21.30 31.60 -6.55
C ASP A 2 20.66 30.79 -5.40
N THR A 3 19.73 31.38 -4.65
CA THR A 3 18.91 30.69 -3.64
C THR A 3 17.81 29.80 -4.25
N THR A 4 17.48 30.00 -5.52
CA THR A 4 16.47 29.21 -6.24
C THR A 4 17.05 27.89 -6.72
N ILE A 5 18.30 27.88 -7.19
CA ILE A 5 19.01 26.64 -7.52
C ILE A 5 19.25 25.81 -6.25
N LEU A 6 19.69 26.45 -5.16
CA LEU A 6 19.86 25.79 -3.85
C LEU A 6 18.52 25.26 -3.29
N SER A 7 17.43 26.01 -3.42
CA SER A 7 16.09 25.55 -3.06
C SER A 7 15.58 24.42 -3.96
N SER A 8 15.90 24.40 -5.26
CA SER A 8 15.50 23.31 -6.17
C SER A 8 16.30 22.02 -5.97
N GLN A 9 17.57 22.13 -5.55
CA GLN A 9 18.38 20.97 -5.16
C GLN A 9 18.04 20.48 -3.74
N ALA A 10 17.61 21.37 -2.84
CA ALA A 10 17.06 20.99 -1.53
C ALA A 10 15.63 20.42 -1.64
N CYS A 11 14.86 20.86 -2.64
CA CYS A 11 13.57 20.32 -3.04
C CYS A 11 13.73 19.23 -4.12
N VAL A 12 14.85 18.47 -4.07
CA VAL A 12 14.83 17.05 -4.44
C VAL A 12 13.92 16.36 -3.42
N CYS A 13 12.64 16.70 -3.50
CA CYS A 13 11.58 15.87 -2.99
C CYS A 13 11.79 14.58 -3.77
N ASP A 14 12.34 13.58 -3.09
CA ASP A 14 12.68 12.30 -3.68
C ASP A 14 11.37 11.60 -4.08
N HIS A 15 10.81 12.03 -5.20
CA HIS A 15 9.52 11.56 -5.69
C HIS A 15 9.61 10.07 -6.01
N ILE A 16 10.79 9.65 -6.47
CA ILE A 16 11.16 8.24 -6.61
C ILE A 16 11.20 7.57 -5.23
N GLY A 17 11.82 8.15 -4.22
CA GLY A 17 11.79 7.65 -2.84
C GLY A 17 10.38 7.51 -2.26
N HIS A 18 9.50 8.48 -2.51
CA HIS A 18 8.09 8.39 -2.11
C HIS A 18 7.37 7.24 -2.81
N VAL A 19 7.55 7.08 -4.12
CA VAL A 19 6.97 5.95 -4.87
C VAL A 19 7.55 4.63 -4.36
N VAL A 20 8.87 4.54 -4.17
CA VAL A 20 9.56 3.34 -3.70
C VAL A 20 9.09 2.91 -2.31
N THR A 21 8.90 3.86 -1.40
CA THR A 21 8.34 3.58 -0.07
C THR A 21 6.86 3.19 -0.11
N GLN A 22 6.10 3.66 -1.12
CA GLN A 22 4.69 3.27 -1.33
C GLN A 22 4.49 1.95 -2.08
N MET A 23 5.43 1.55 -2.95
CA MET A 23 5.37 0.32 -3.74
C MET A 23 4.97 -0.93 -2.94
N PRO A 24 5.57 -1.24 -1.77
CA PRO A 24 5.19 -2.44 -1.01
C PRO A 24 3.73 -2.41 -0.54
N TYR A 25 3.19 -1.24 -0.19
CA TYR A 25 1.77 -1.07 0.17
C TYR A 25 0.86 -1.21 -1.05
N ALA A 26 1.24 -0.63 -2.20
CA ALA A 26 0.47 -0.73 -3.43
C ALA A 26 0.38 -2.19 -3.93
N LEU A 27 1.50 -2.91 -3.92
CA LEU A 27 1.57 -4.31 -4.36
C LEU A 27 0.76 -5.24 -3.45
N SER A 28 0.84 -5.06 -2.13
CA SER A 28 0.07 -5.87 -1.17
C SER A 28 -1.43 -5.67 -1.32
N VAL A 29 -1.89 -4.43 -1.49
CA VAL A 29 -3.31 -4.12 -1.74
C VAL A 29 -3.76 -4.66 -3.10
N ALA A 30 -2.95 -4.48 -4.15
CA ALA A 30 -3.27 -4.99 -5.49
C ALA A 30 -3.42 -6.51 -5.50
N LEU A 31 -2.49 -7.23 -4.88
CA LEU A 31 -2.54 -8.69 -4.79
C LEU A 31 -3.76 -9.16 -3.99
N THR A 32 -4.03 -8.52 -2.84
CA THR A 32 -5.18 -8.85 -2.00
C THR A 32 -6.51 -8.58 -2.70
N SER A 33 -6.59 -7.49 -3.47
CA SER A 33 -7.78 -7.13 -4.25
C SER A 33 -8.10 -8.17 -5.33
N ILE A 34 -7.07 -8.65 -6.04
CA ILE A 34 -7.23 -9.67 -7.07
C ILE A 34 -7.63 -11.02 -6.45
N LEU A 35 -6.86 -11.49 -5.46
CA LEU A 35 -7.01 -12.85 -4.92
C LEU A 35 -8.22 -13.00 -3.99
N CYS A 36 -8.52 -11.99 -3.17
CA CYS A 36 -9.58 -12.05 -2.17
C CYS A 36 -10.80 -11.22 -2.54
N GLY A 37 -10.78 -10.49 -3.66
CA GLY A 37 -11.90 -9.67 -4.15
C GLY A 37 -12.38 -10.09 -5.53
N THR A 38 -11.68 -9.63 -6.57
CA THR A 38 -12.09 -9.78 -7.97
C THR A 38 -12.30 -11.22 -8.39
N LEU A 39 -11.36 -12.12 -8.07
CA LEU A 39 -11.48 -13.53 -8.43
C LEU A 39 -12.64 -14.23 -7.69
N PRO A 40 -12.77 -14.16 -6.35
CA PRO A 40 -13.92 -14.73 -5.63
C PRO A 40 -15.29 -14.21 -6.11
N ILE A 41 -15.40 -12.90 -6.37
CA ILE A 41 -16.64 -12.31 -6.92
C ILE A 41 -16.92 -12.91 -8.30
N GLY A 42 -15.90 -13.05 -9.15
CA GLY A 42 -16.02 -13.67 -10.47
C GLY A 42 -16.44 -15.15 -10.43
N TRP A 43 -16.10 -15.88 -9.36
CA TRP A 43 -16.57 -17.24 -9.09
C TRP A 43 -17.97 -17.31 -8.43
N GLY A 44 -18.62 -16.17 -8.22
CA GLY A 44 -19.99 -16.12 -7.70
C GLY A 44 -20.08 -16.06 -6.17
N LEU A 45 -18.99 -15.78 -5.45
CA LEU A 45 -19.11 -15.50 -4.01
C LEU A 45 -19.90 -14.20 -3.80
N SER A 46 -20.79 -14.23 -2.81
CA SER A 46 -21.55 -13.05 -2.39
C SER A 46 -20.61 -11.92 -1.95
N ILE A 47 -20.88 -10.70 -2.41
CA ILE A 47 -20.13 -9.49 -2.03
C ILE A 47 -20.06 -9.33 -0.51
N TRP A 48 -21.16 -9.68 0.19
CA TRP A 48 -21.23 -9.61 1.64
C TRP A 48 -20.29 -10.58 2.37
N ALA A 49 -19.88 -11.67 1.72
CA ALA A 49 -18.86 -12.58 2.24
C ALA A 49 -17.44 -12.12 1.85
N VAL A 50 -17.30 -11.54 0.67
CA VAL A 50 -16.01 -11.06 0.13
C VAL A 50 -15.48 -9.85 0.89
N LEU A 51 -16.34 -8.90 1.26
CA LEU A 51 -15.94 -7.72 2.02
C LEU A 51 -15.23 -8.04 3.36
N PRO A 52 -15.81 -8.85 4.28
CA PRO A 52 -15.12 -9.21 5.51
C PRO A 52 -13.89 -10.09 5.26
N LEU A 53 -13.91 -10.96 4.24
CA LEU A 53 -12.75 -11.76 3.85
C LEU A 53 -11.55 -10.87 3.47
N GLN A 54 -11.79 -9.87 2.62
CA GLN A 54 -10.75 -8.95 2.17
C GLN A 54 -10.24 -8.05 3.31
N ALA A 55 -11.13 -7.56 4.17
CA ALA A 55 -10.76 -6.81 5.36
C ALA A 55 -9.90 -7.65 6.33
N ALA A 56 -10.28 -8.90 6.56
CA ALA A 56 -9.51 -9.83 7.38
C ALA A 56 -8.13 -10.13 6.77
N ALA A 57 -8.05 -10.31 5.45
CA ALA A 57 -6.79 -10.56 4.75
C ALA A 57 -5.82 -9.37 4.90
N LEU A 58 -6.27 -8.13 4.65
CA LEU A 58 -5.44 -6.93 4.84
C LEU A 58 -5.00 -6.78 6.29
N THR A 59 -5.90 -7.02 7.23
CA THR A 59 -5.61 -6.98 8.67
C THR A 59 -4.52 -7.99 9.03
N ALA A 60 -4.65 -9.23 8.57
CA ALA A 60 -3.66 -10.28 8.81
C ALA A 60 -2.29 -9.95 8.20
N ILE A 61 -2.25 -9.35 6.99
CA ILE A 61 -1.00 -8.90 6.36
C ILE A 61 -0.32 -7.84 7.23
N VAL A 62 -1.06 -6.85 7.72
CA VAL A 62 -0.50 -5.79 8.58
C VAL A 62 0.03 -6.36 9.90
N TYR A 63 -0.68 -7.28 10.54
CA TYR A 63 -0.23 -7.85 11.82
C TYR A 63 0.94 -8.83 11.68
N THR A 64 1.12 -9.48 10.53
CA THR A 64 2.20 -10.47 10.32
C THR A 64 3.44 -9.89 9.66
N ALA A 65 3.26 -8.99 8.69
CA ALA A 65 4.36 -8.38 7.93
C ALA A 65 4.67 -6.94 8.37
N GLY A 66 3.75 -6.27 9.06
CA GLY A 66 3.97 -4.94 9.60
C GLY A 66 4.97 -4.96 10.75
N ARG A 67 5.94 -4.05 10.71
CA ARG A 67 6.85 -3.84 11.83
C ARG A 67 6.27 -2.81 12.79
N PRO A 68 6.42 -2.99 14.11
CA PRO A 68 6.08 -1.95 15.06
C PRO A 68 6.90 -0.70 14.73
N ILE A 69 6.24 0.45 14.72
CA ILE A 69 6.92 1.74 14.56
C ILE A 69 7.66 1.97 15.88
N ASP A 70 8.99 1.85 15.84
CA ASP A 70 9.85 2.16 16.98
C ASP A 70 9.70 3.67 17.24
N ARG A 71 9.09 4.01 18.36
CA ARG A 71 8.90 5.41 18.77
C ARG A 71 10.21 5.83 19.45
N ALA A 72 11.03 6.59 18.71
CA ALA A 72 12.19 7.29 19.26
C ALA A 72 11.77 8.35 20.30
#